data_AF-A0A1V2PL17-F1
#
_entry.id   AF-A0A1V2PL17-F1
#
_cell.length_a   1.000
_cell.length_b   1.000
_cell.length_c   1.000
_cell.angle_alpha   90.00
_cell.angle_beta   90.00
_cell.angle_gamma   90.00
#
_symmetry.space_group_name_H-M   'P 1'
#
loop_
_entity.id
_entity.type
_entity.pdbx_description
1 polymer ?
#
loop_
_entity_poly.entity_id
_entity_poly.type
_entity_poly.pdbx_seq_one_letter_code
_entity_poly.pdbx_strand_id
1 'polypeptide(L)' 'MAEIVEGQRVSSSDYGRGTVAAVFGTEVQVLWDAPLLEGTTTRLFTHDRAFVERLTQLRSDDDGRESPA' A
#
# COMPACT_ATOMS: atom_id res chain seq x y z
N MET A 1 -2.67 10.51 -13.19
CA MET A 1 -3.62 9.94 -12.21
C MET A 1 -3.25 8.47 -12.07
N ALA A 2 -2.88 8.02 -10.87
CA ALA A 2 -2.63 6.61 -10.62
C ALA A 2 -3.96 5.92 -10.25
N GLU A 3 -4.32 4.86 -10.96
CA GLU A 3 -5.52 4.06 -10.65
C GLU A 3 -5.13 3.00 -9.61
N ILE A 4 -5.80 3.02 -8.46
CA ILE A 4 -5.50 2.11 -7.34
C ILE A 4 -6.54 0.99 -7.35
N VAL A 5 -6.08 -0.25 -7.39
CA VAL A 5 -6.93 -1.45 -7.45
C VAL A 5 -6.62 -2.39 -6.28
N GLU A 6 -7.57 -3.28 -5.98
CA GLU A 6 -7.37 -4.35 -5.00
C GLU A 6 -6.21 -5.27 -5.43
N GLY A 7 -5.37 -5.67 -4.47
CA GLY A 7 -4.15 -6.45 -4.71
C GLY A 7 -2.94 -5.61 -5.14
N GLN A 8 -3.10 -4.31 -5.39
CA GLN A 8 -1.98 -3.44 -5.79
C GLN A 8 -0.95 -3.32 -4.66
N ARG A 9 0.31 -3.60 -4.97
CA ARG A 9 1.44 -3.35 -4.07
C ARG A 9 1.76 -1.87 -4.02
N VAL A 10 2.01 -1.36 -2.82
CA VAL A 10 2.23 0.07 -2.56
C VAL A 10 3.34 0.27 -1.55
N SER A 11 4.00 1.42 -1.64
CA SER A 11 4.97 1.90 -0.67
C SER A 11 4.58 3.27 -0.14
N SER A 12 4.79 3.46 1.15
CA SER A 12 4.67 4.72 1.87
C SER A 12 5.98 4.99 2.60
N SER A 13 6.42 6.25 2.62
CA SER A 13 7.57 6.65 3.44
C SER A 13 7.28 6.55 4.95
N ASP A 14 6.01 6.68 5.34
CA ASP A 14 5.56 6.65 6.73
C ASP A 14 5.27 5.22 7.22
N TYR A 15 4.78 4.35 6.33
CA TYR A 15 4.31 2.99 6.68
C TYR A 15 5.12 1.86 6.03
N GLY A 16 6.12 2.13 5.19
CA GLY A 16 6.85 1.08 4.49
C GLY A 16 6.03 0.43 3.36
N ARG A 17 6.05 -0.89 3.25
CA ARG A 17 5.39 -1.63 2.15
C ARG A 17 4.05 -2.23 2.57
N GLY A 18 3.11 -2.26 1.64
CA GLY A 18 1.81 -2.88 1.86
C GLY A 18 1.10 -3.26 0.57
N THR A 19 -0.08 -3.86 0.75
CA THR A 19 -0.99 -4.30 -0.31
C THR A 19 -2.34 -3.66 -0.11
N VAL A 20 -2.89 -3.07 -1.16
CA VAL A 20 -4.28 -2.58 -1.14
C VAL A 20 -5.21 -3.79 -1.02
N ALA A 21 -5.93 -3.89 0.09
CA ALA A 21 -6.80 -5.02 0.41
C ALA A 21 -8.25 -4.78 -0.03
N ALA A 22 -8.71 -3.52 -0.06
CA ALA A 22 -10.05 -3.15 -0.53
C ALA A 22 -10.13 -1.64 -0.84
N VAL A 23 -11.04 -1.25 -1.73
CA VAL A 23 -11.34 0.15 -2.09
C VAL A 23 -12.84 0.40 -1.88
N PHE A 24 -13.18 1.31 -0.96
CA PHE A 24 -14.55 1.68 -0.58
C PHE A 24 -14.81 3.15 -0.92
N GLY A 25 -15.12 3.46 -2.18
CA GLY A 25 -15.41 4.83 -2.59
C GLY A 25 -14.24 5.79 -2.35
N THR A 26 -14.29 6.54 -1.23
CA THR A 26 -13.24 7.49 -0.80
C THR A 26 -12.24 6.90 0.19
N GLU A 27 -12.47 5.71 0.70
CA GLU A 27 -11.61 5.03 1.67
C GLU A 27 -10.92 3.83 1.01
N VAL A 28 -9.70 3.54 1.44
CA VAL A 28 -8.91 2.40 0.96
C VAL A 28 -8.30 1.70 2.15
N GLN A 29 -8.46 0.38 2.19
CA GLN A 29 -7.79 -0.45 3.18
C GLN A 29 -6.48 -0.98 2.62
N VAL A 30 -5.40 -0.80 3.38
CA VAL A 30 -4.07 -1.28 3.03
C VAL A 30 -3.54 -2.17 4.13
N LEU A 31 -3.13 -3.39 3.77
CA LEU A 31 -2.45 -4.33 4.63
C LEU A 31 -0.95 -4.04 4.56
N TRP A 32 -0.38 -3.48 5.62
CA TRP A 32 1.04 -3.14 5.70
C TRP A 32 1.83 -4.31 6.27
N ASP A 33 2.88 -4.76 5.58
CA ASP A 33 3.60 -6.01 5.90
C ASP A 33 4.39 -5.90 7.22
N ALA A 34 5.00 -4.74 7.46
CA ALA A 34 5.68 -4.37 8.68
C ALA A 34 5.72 -2.84 8.71
N PRO A 35 4.66 -2.17 9.19
CA PRO A 35 4.67 -0.72 9.23
C PRO A 35 5.85 -0.24 10.07
N LEU A 36 6.48 0.89 9.69
CA LEU A 36 7.68 1.45 10.34
C LEU A 36 7.47 1.90 11.81
N LEU A 37 6.35 1.51 12.41
CA LEU A 37 6.01 1.69 13.81
C LEU A 37 6.71 0.58 14.64
N GLU A 38 7.38 0.94 15.73
CA GLU A 38 8.11 -0.02 16.58
C GLU A 38 7.23 -1.20 17.05
N GLY A 39 7.75 -2.42 16.92
CA GLY A 39 7.13 -3.64 17.44
C GLY A 39 5.90 -4.15 16.68
N THR A 40 5.64 -3.63 15.49
CA THR A 40 4.39 -3.91 14.78
C THR A 40 4.52 -5.05 13.77
N THR A 41 3.64 -6.05 13.87
CA THR A 41 3.43 -7.06 12.83
C THR A 41 2.54 -6.52 11.71
N THR A 42 2.35 -7.32 10.65
CA THR A 42 1.43 -7.03 9.54
C THR A 42 0.07 -6.54 10.04
N ARG A 43 -0.40 -5.37 9.56
CA ARG A 43 -1.63 -4.74 10.07
C ARG A 43 -2.42 -4.03 8.98
N LEU A 44 -3.74 -4.17 9.06
CA LEU A 44 -4.69 -3.52 8.17
C LEU A 44 -5.03 -2.12 8.70
N PHE A 45 -4.91 -1.11 7.84
CA PHE A 45 -5.31 0.27 8.14
C PHE A 45 -6.22 0.82 7.04
N THR A 46 -7.23 1.61 7.43
CA THR A 46 -8.07 2.38 6.50
C THR A 46 -7.47 3.76 6.33
N HIS A 47 -7.34 4.19 5.07
CA HIS A 47 -6.81 5.48 4.67
C HIS A 47 -7.79 6.20 3.76
N ASP A 48 -7.75 7.52 3.76
CA ASP A 48 -8.50 8.34 2.81
C ASP A 48 -7.81 8.36 1.43
N ARG A 49 -8.56 8.79 0.41
CA ARG A 49 -8.06 8.86 -0.96
C ARG A 49 -6.84 9.78 -1.13
N ALA A 50 -6.76 10.90 -0.42
CA ALA A 50 -5.63 11.82 -0.55
C ALA A 50 -4.35 11.21 0.02
N PHE A 51 -4.43 10.42 1.09
CA PHE A 51 -3.30 9.62 1.56
C PHE A 51 -2.84 8.63 0.48
N VAL A 52 -3.77 7.90 -0.12
CA VAL A 52 -3.51 6.85 -1.11
C VAL A 52 -2.89 7.41 -2.39
N GLU A 53 -3.29 8.61 -2.81
CA GLU A 53 -2.71 9.29 -3.98
C GLU A 53 -1.22 9.64 -3.82
N ARG A 54 -0.71 9.67 -2.58
CA ARG A 54 0.70 9.87 -2.28
C ARG A 54 1.50 8.56 -2.24
N LEU A 55 0.83 7.41 -2.31
CA LEU A 55 1.50 6.12 -2.30
C LEU A 55 2.21 5.87 -3.63
N THR A 56 3.39 5.27 -3.54
CA THR A 56 4.11 4.79 -4.71
C THR A 56 3.60 3.40 -5.06
N GLN A 57 3.01 3.23 -6.24
CA GLN A 57 2.65 1.91 -6.74
C GLN A 57 3.91 1.10 -7.01
N LEU A 58 3.91 -0.15 -6.58
CA LEU A 58 4.98 -1.10 -6.82
C LEU A 58 4.52 -2.14 -7.85
N ARG A 59 5.38 -2.45 -8.80
CA ARG A 59 5.26 -3.63 -9.66
C ARG A 59 6.17 -4.72 -9.12
N SER A 60 5.62 -5.93 -9.03
CA SER A 60 6.39 -7.12 -8.74
C SER A 60 6.83 -7.74 -10.07
N ASP A 61 8.15 -7.89 -10.23
CA ASP A 61 8.76 -8.63 -11.33
C ASP A 61 8.66 -10.15 -11.10
N ASP A 62 8.93 -10.95 -12.13
CA ASP A 62 8.85 -12.43 -12.07
C ASP A 62 9.83 -13.03 -11.02
N ASP A 63 10.93 -12.32 -10.75
CA ASP A 63 11.93 -12.63 -9.71
C ASP A 63 11.46 -12.27 -8.27
N GLY A 64 10.23 -11.76 -8.11
CA GLY A 64 9.69 -11.31 -6.83
C GLY A 64 10.23 -9.95 -6.35
N ARG A 65 10.97 -9.22 -7.21
CA ARG A 65 11.47 -7.87 -6.89
C ARG A 65 10.39 -6.83 -7.07
N GLU A 66 10.26 -5.96 -6.10
CA GLU A 66 9.31 -4.85 -6.13
C GLU A 66 10.00 -3.56 -6.54
N SER A 67 9.54 -2.94 -7.62
CA SER A 67 10.07 -1.67 -8.14
C SER A 67 8.93 -0.67 -8.31
N PRO A 68 9.18 0.65 -8.17
CA PRO A 68 8.17 1.67 -8.46
C PRO A 68 7.66 1.55 -9.91
N ALA A 69 6.33 1.59 -10.07
CA ALA A 69 5.60 1.29 -11.30
C ALA A 69 5.60 2.42 -12.35
#